data_AF-A0A2I2KN29-F1
#
_entry.id   AF-A0A2I2KN29-F1
#
_cell.length_a   1.000
_cell.length_b   1.000
_cell.length_c   1.000
_cell.angle_alpha   90.00
_cell.angle_beta   90.00
_cell.angle_gamma   90.00
#
_symmetry.space_group_name_H-M   'P 1'
#
loop_
_entity.id
_entity.type
_entity.pdbx_description
1 polymer ?
#
loop_
_entity_poly.entity_id
_entity_poly.type
_entity_poly.pdbx_seq_one_letter_code
_entity_poly.pdbx_strand_id
1 'polypeptide(L)'
;MSPAPVRPVGAIDPAELHRVLLWAHNQAAGASGGFTAQRAADRLHASVAGITAAFDVLATLELLTSQRTRHGLSIYYRAGLDDLTPAGCRPPARISRRELWAAVAGVWRSTGDATTQTIAVALDAPAGPVDRTWLALRLATWTAAELLALTDGHRWTLTRAGLARAEQVRTARLTDGEAWAAIAAEQPHPDRPINPDAVARRLGITLPRFDEWTDQAVRAGALSRAKGGALALTIAGRLLLLGAAAAPETSDPRS
;
A
#
# COMPACT_ATOMS: atom_id res chain seq x y z
N MET A 1 -33.00 -4.11 11.97
CA MET A 1 -31.65 -3.54 11.82
C MET A 1 -30.91 -4.43 10.84
N SER A 2 -30.58 -3.95 9.65
CA SER A 2 -29.75 -4.72 8.71
C SER A 2 -28.34 -4.84 9.28
N PRO A 3 -27.70 -6.02 9.24
CA PRO A 3 -26.30 -6.15 9.65
C PRO A 3 -25.44 -5.20 8.81
N ALA A 4 -24.47 -4.55 9.44
CA ALA A 4 -23.52 -3.69 8.74
C ALA A 4 -22.87 -4.50 7.60
N PRO A 5 -22.67 -3.90 6.40
CA PRO A 5 -22.09 -4.61 5.28
C PRO A 5 -20.67 -5.08 5.63
N VAL A 6 -20.39 -6.36 5.36
CA VAL A 6 -19.07 -6.95 5.59
C VAL A 6 -18.06 -6.29 4.65
N ARG A 7 -16.96 -5.77 5.22
CA ARG A 7 -15.87 -5.15 4.47
C ARG A 7 -15.04 -6.20 3.71
N PRO A 8 -14.74 -5.98 2.42
CA PRO A 8 -13.82 -6.85 1.68
C PRO A 8 -12.42 -6.87 2.32
N VAL A 9 -11.81 -8.05 2.47
CA VAL A 9 -10.50 -8.21 3.14
C VAL A 9 -9.39 -7.40 2.47
N GLY A 10 -9.37 -7.36 1.13
CA GLY A 10 -8.38 -6.59 0.37
C GLY A 10 -8.51 -5.06 0.50
N ALA A 11 -9.61 -4.58 1.08
CA ALA A 11 -9.85 -3.16 1.35
C ALA A 11 -9.47 -2.76 2.79
N ILE A 12 -9.07 -3.70 3.65
CA ILE A 12 -8.63 -3.41 5.02
C ILE A 12 -7.36 -2.56 4.99
N ASP A 13 -7.30 -1.54 5.85
CA ASP A 13 -6.08 -0.73 6.02
C ASP A 13 -5.05 -1.53 6.86
N PRO A 14 -3.81 -1.71 6.39
CA PRO A 14 -2.78 -2.42 7.14
C PRO A 14 -2.51 -1.81 8.52
N ALA A 15 -2.66 -0.49 8.68
CA ALA A 15 -2.50 0.15 9.99
C ALA A 15 -3.65 -0.20 10.95
N GLU A 16 -4.85 -0.41 10.42
CA GLU A 16 -5.98 -0.93 11.19
C GLU A 16 -5.79 -2.41 11.53
N LEU A 17 -5.38 -3.22 10.56
CA LEU A 17 -5.07 -4.64 10.76
C LEU A 17 -4.00 -4.85 11.82
N HIS A 18 -2.91 -4.08 11.77
CA HIS A 18 -1.82 -4.12 12.75
C HIS A 18 -2.32 -3.79 14.17
N ARG A 19 -3.09 -2.71 14.33
CA ARG A 19 -3.69 -2.36 15.62
C ARG A 19 -4.60 -3.46 16.16
N VAL A 20 -5.37 -4.11 15.31
CA VAL A 20 -6.24 -5.22 15.70
C VAL A 20 -5.42 -6.46 16.09
N LEU A 21 -4.33 -6.77 15.39
CA LEU A 21 -3.40 -7.84 15.76
C LEU A 21 -2.77 -7.60 17.13
N LEU A 22 -2.25 -6.40 17.38
CA LEU A 22 -1.67 -6.04 18.68
C LEU A 22 -2.72 -6.09 19.80
N TRP A 23 -3.92 -5.56 19.55
CA TRP A 23 -5.03 -5.64 20.49
C TRP A 23 -5.40 -7.09 20.80
N ALA A 24 -5.53 -7.95 19.79
CA ALA A 24 -5.92 -9.34 19.96
C ALA A 24 -4.87 -10.12 20.78
N HIS A 25 -3.59 -9.86 20.52
CA HIS A 25 -2.48 -10.42 21.28
C HIS A 25 -2.49 -9.95 22.75
N ASN A 26 -2.61 -8.65 23.00
CA ASN A 26 -2.64 -8.10 24.37
C ASN A 26 -3.82 -8.65 25.19
N GLN A 27 -4.97 -8.88 24.56
CA GLN A 27 -6.11 -9.51 25.22
C GLN A 27 -5.91 -11.01 25.48
N ALA A 28 -5.09 -11.69 24.68
CA ALA A 28 -4.79 -13.10 24.85
C ALA A 28 -3.68 -13.37 25.87
N ALA A 29 -2.83 -12.37 26.16
CA ALA A 29 -1.69 -12.47 27.06
C ALA A 29 -2.05 -12.92 28.49
N GLY A 30 -3.31 -12.72 28.92
CA GLY A 30 -3.79 -13.15 30.24
C GLY A 30 -4.27 -14.61 30.34
N ALA A 31 -4.41 -15.35 29.24
CA ALA A 31 -5.01 -16.70 29.24
C ALA A 31 -4.18 -17.78 28.51
N SER A 32 -3.58 -17.47 27.36
CA SER A 32 -2.82 -18.44 26.55
C SER A 32 -1.84 -17.81 25.56
N GLY A 33 -1.85 -16.48 25.41
CA GLY A 33 -1.07 -15.74 24.42
C GLY A 33 -1.59 -15.82 22.97
N GLY A 34 -2.53 -16.72 22.68
CA GLY A 34 -3.06 -16.98 21.34
C GLY A 34 -4.47 -16.43 21.10
N PHE A 35 -4.77 -16.06 19.85
CA PHE A 35 -6.07 -15.51 19.45
C PHE A 35 -6.59 -16.15 18.16
N THR A 36 -7.90 -16.05 17.92
CA THR A 36 -8.55 -16.57 16.71
C THR A 36 -8.79 -15.46 15.68
N ALA A 37 -8.90 -15.85 14.41
CA ALA A 37 -9.30 -14.93 13.33
C ALA A 37 -10.68 -14.29 13.55
N GLN A 38 -11.61 -15.00 14.23
CA GLN A 38 -12.94 -14.49 14.56
C GLN A 38 -12.88 -13.15 15.30
N ARG A 39 -12.07 -13.05 16.35
CA ARG A 39 -11.96 -11.81 17.16
C ARG A 39 -11.51 -10.62 16.33
N ALA A 40 -10.57 -10.84 15.41
CA ALA A 40 -10.09 -9.80 14.52
C ALA A 40 -11.14 -9.44 13.45
N ALA A 41 -11.82 -10.44 12.89
CA ALA A 41 -12.90 -10.25 11.92
C ALA A 41 -14.06 -9.43 12.48
N ASP A 42 -14.48 -9.69 13.72
CA ASP A 42 -15.54 -8.94 14.40
C ASP A 42 -15.17 -7.46 14.54
N ARG A 43 -13.90 -7.18 14.87
CA ARG A 43 -13.40 -5.82 15.10
C ARG A 43 -13.13 -5.04 13.80
N LEU A 44 -12.78 -5.75 12.73
CA LEU A 44 -12.54 -5.19 11.40
C LEU A 44 -13.82 -5.14 10.54
N HIS A 45 -14.93 -5.68 11.05
CA HIS A 45 -16.17 -5.90 10.31
C HIS A 45 -15.94 -6.63 8.97
N ALA A 46 -15.07 -7.64 8.98
CA ALA A 46 -14.66 -8.40 7.80
C ALA A 46 -15.06 -9.88 7.91
N SER A 47 -14.94 -10.63 6.81
CA SER A 47 -15.25 -12.06 6.84
C SER A 47 -14.18 -12.84 7.60
N VAL A 48 -14.63 -13.80 8.43
CA VAL A 48 -13.73 -14.67 9.20
C VAL A 48 -12.82 -15.48 8.28
N ALA A 49 -13.36 -15.96 7.17
CA ALA A 49 -12.60 -16.69 6.15
C ALA A 49 -11.49 -15.81 5.53
N GLY A 50 -11.81 -14.55 5.17
CA GLY A 50 -10.81 -13.63 4.62
C GLY A 50 -9.72 -13.28 5.63
N ILE A 51 -10.07 -13.01 6.89
CA ILE A 51 -9.09 -12.76 7.95
C ILE A 51 -8.24 -14.00 8.24
N THR A 52 -8.84 -15.19 8.23
CA THR A 52 -8.10 -16.46 8.39
C THR A 52 -7.08 -16.62 7.28
N ALA A 53 -7.49 -16.44 6.02
CA ALA A 53 -6.57 -16.51 4.88
C ALA A 53 -5.44 -15.47 4.98
N ALA A 54 -5.74 -14.24 5.41
CA ALA A 54 -4.72 -13.22 5.63
C ALA A 54 -3.75 -13.62 6.75
N PHE A 55 -4.25 -14.19 7.85
CA PHE A 55 -3.41 -14.62 8.98
C PHE A 55 -2.56 -15.85 8.63
N ASP A 56 -3.07 -16.80 7.85
CA ASP A 56 -2.29 -17.92 7.34
C ASP A 56 -1.14 -17.45 6.45
N VAL A 57 -1.37 -16.42 5.62
CA VAL A 57 -0.30 -15.77 4.85
C VAL A 57 0.72 -15.10 5.77
N LEU A 58 0.29 -14.36 6.79
CA LEU A 58 1.20 -13.74 7.76
C LEU A 58 1.98 -14.78 8.60
N ALA A 59 1.38 -15.94 8.86
CA ALA A 59 2.06 -17.05 9.53
C ALA A 59 3.12 -17.69 8.61
N THR A 60 2.84 -17.78 7.32
CA THR A 60 3.83 -18.22 6.32
C THR A 60 5.02 -17.25 6.27
N LEU A 61 4.78 -15.94 6.40
CA LEU A 61 5.84 -14.92 6.48
C LEU A 61 6.52 -14.81 7.85
N GLU A 62 6.21 -15.70 8.80
CA GLU A 62 6.77 -15.70 10.17
C GLU A 62 6.45 -14.44 11.00
N LEU A 63 5.50 -13.61 10.56
CA LEU A 63 5.00 -12.46 11.33
C LEU A 63 4.04 -12.91 12.43
N LEU A 64 3.34 -14.01 12.18
CA LEU A 64 2.56 -14.75 13.17
C LEU A 64 3.08 -16.19 13.27
N THR A 65 2.73 -16.89 14.34
CA THR A 65 2.77 -18.35 14.35
C THR A 65 1.33 -18.87 14.34
N SER A 66 1.10 -20.02 13.72
CA SER A 66 -0.21 -20.67 13.64
C SER A 66 -0.13 -22.06 14.25
N GLN A 67 -1.08 -22.39 15.12
CA GLN A 67 -1.28 -23.73 15.65
C GLN A 67 -2.70 -24.18 15.37
N ARG A 68 -2.84 -25.37 14.77
CA ARG A 68 -4.16 -25.95 14.49
C ARG A 68 -4.57 -26.83 15.66
N THR A 69 -5.74 -26.56 16.22
CA THR A 69 -6.34 -27.41 17.25
C THR A 69 -6.82 -28.74 16.65
N ARG A 70 -7.09 -29.73 17.51
CA ARG A 70 -7.67 -31.03 17.10
C ARG A 70 -9.02 -30.89 16.37
N HIS A 71 -9.73 -29.79 16.59
CA HIS A 71 -11.00 -29.48 15.93
C HIS A 71 -10.85 -28.66 14.65
N GLY A 72 -9.62 -28.48 14.15
CA GLY A 72 -9.34 -27.79 12.88
C GLY A 72 -9.31 -26.26 12.97
N LEU A 73 -9.58 -25.67 14.13
CA LEU A 73 -9.48 -24.23 14.38
C LEU A 73 -8.01 -23.78 14.45
N SER A 74 -7.65 -22.73 13.71
CA SER A 74 -6.34 -22.08 13.80
C SER A 74 -6.29 -21.07 14.95
N ILE A 75 -5.28 -21.20 15.80
CA ILE A 75 -4.91 -20.25 16.84
C ILE A 75 -3.63 -19.55 16.41
N TYR A 76 -3.61 -18.22 16.45
CA TYR A 76 -2.49 -17.41 16.03
C TYR A 76 -1.80 -16.76 17.23
N TYR A 77 -0.49 -16.61 17.15
CA TYR A 77 0.31 -15.90 18.15
C TYR A 77 1.17 -14.86 17.44
N ARG A 78 1.50 -13.78 18.16
CA ARG A 78 2.48 -12.80 17.67
C ARG A 78 3.84 -13.47 17.55
N ALA A 79 4.51 -13.28 16.42
CA ALA A 79 5.89 -13.71 16.20
C ALA A 79 6.73 -12.49 15.79
N GLY A 80 7.30 -12.47 14.59
CA GLY A 80 8.13 -11.37 14.06
C GLY A 80 7.36 -10.09 13.68
N LEU A 81 6.17 -9.85 14.23
CA LEU A 81 5.40 -8.65 13.93
C LEU A 81 5.98 -7.41 14.65
N ASP A 82 6.74 -6.63 13.90
CA ASP A 82 7.29 -5.34 14.34
C ASP A 82 6.22 -4.25 14.43
N ASP A 83 6.57 -3.15 15.11
CA ASP A 83 5.74 -1.95 15.15
C ASP A 83 5.76 -1.21 13.80
N LEU A 84 4.64 -0.55 13.46
CA LEU A 84 4.54 0.20 12.21
C LEU A 84 5.28 1.53 12.26
N THR A 85 5.64 2.00 11.08
CA THR A 85 6.30 3.28 10.81
C THR A 85 7.56 3.48 11.66
N PRO A 86 8.61 2.65 11.47
CA PRO A 86 9.93 2.92 12.03
C PRO A 86 10.41 4.34 11.67
N ALA A 87 11.21 4.94 12.54
CA ALA A 87 11.75 6.28 12.34
C ALA A 87 12.39 6.42 10.93
N GLY A 88 11.97 7.46 10.19
CA GLY A 88 12.46 7.73 8.84
C GLY A 88 11.70 7.05 7.70
N CYS A 89 10.76 6.14 7.98
CA CYS A 89 9.90 5.57 6.94
C CYS A 89 8.86 6.58 6.42
N ARG A 90 8.50 6.46 5.14
CA ARG A 90 7.36 7.18 4.56
C ARG A 90 6.06 6.72 5.23
N PRO A 91 5.20 7.63 5.70
CA PRO A 91 3.88 7.27 6.19
C PRO A 91 3.08 6.55 5.10
N PRO A 92 2.40 5.43 5.42
CA PRO A 92 1.56 4.70 4.49
C PRO A 92 0.55 5.55 3.72
N ALA A 93 -0.01 6.55 4.38
CA ALA A 93 -1.01 7.43 3.79
C ALA A 93 -0.46 8.32 2.65
N ARG A 94 0.87 8.36 2.49
CA ARG A 94 1.58 9.03 1.38
C ARG A 94 2.00 8.07 0.26
N ILE A 95 1.57 6.81 0.31
CA ILE A 95 1.76 5.83 -0.76
C ILE A 95 0.41 5.63 -1.41
N SER A 96 0.21 6.24 -2.58
CA SER A 96 -1.07 6.13 -3.27
C SER A 96 -1.34 4.68 -3.69
N ARG A 97 -2.63 4.32 -3.81
CA ARG A 97 -3.03 3.01 -4.33
C ARG A 97 -2.41 2.72 -5.70
N ARG A 98 -2.29 3.75 -6.54
CA ARG A 98 -1.65 3.66 -7.86
C ARG A 98 -0.16 3.39 -7.78
N GLU A 99 0.57 4.09 -6.91
CA GLU A 99 2.00 3.84 -6.68
C GLU A 99 2.25 2.40 -6.23
N LEU A 100 1.42 1.90 -5.32
CA LEU A 100 1.50 0.51 -4.85
C LEU A 100 1.29 -0.51 -5.99
N TRP A 101 0.23 -0.37 -6.78
CA TRP A 101 -0.01 -1.25 -7.92
C TRP A 101 1.05 -1.12 -9.00
N ALA A 102 1.56 0.09 -9.24
CA ALA A 102 2.64 0.34 -10.20
C ALA A 102 3.92 -0.40 -9.79
N ALA A 103 4.30 -0.38 -8.52
CA ALA A 103 5.45 -1.11 -8.01
C ALA A 103 5.26 -2.62 -8.13
N VAL A 104 4.13 -3.17 -7.64
CA VAL A 104 3.84 -4.61 -7.69
C VAL A 104 3.82 -5.12 -9.13
N ALA A 105 3.06 -4.47 -10.01
CA ALA A 105 2.96 -4.89 -11.41
C ALA A 105 4.25 -4.62 -12.19
N GLY A 106 5.00 -3.57 -11.83
CA GLY A 106 6.30 -3.24 -12.40
C GLY A 106 7.31 -4.36 -12.16
N VAL A 107 7.49 -4.75 -10.89
CA VAL A 107 8.41 -5.85 -10.54
C VAL A 107 7.94 -7.16 -11.16
N TRP A 108 6.64 -7.49 -11.04
CA TRP A 108 6.10 -8.74 -11.59
C TRP A 108 6.34 -8.87 -13.11
N ARG A 109 6.19 -7.78 -13.89
CA ARG A 109 6.47 -7.82 -15.34
C ARG A 109 7.93 -8.13 -15.66
N SER A 110 8.87 -7.80 -14.78
CA SER A 110 10.29 -8.04 -14.98
C SER A 110 10.72 -9.45 -14.57
N THR A 111 10.09 -10.04 -13.55
CA THR A 111 10.58 -11.26 -12.90
C THR A 111 9.56 -12.40 -12.81
N GLY A 112 8.27 -12.15 -13.07
CA GLY A 112 7.18 -13.12 -12.92
C GLY A 112 6.71 -13.36 -11.47
N ASP A 113 7.54 -13.03 -10.49
CA ASP A 113 7.25 -13.08 -9.06
C ASP A 113 8.12 -12.08 -8.28
N ALA A 114 7.85 -11.81 -7.01
CA ALA A 114 8.65 -10.85 -6.23
C ALA A 114 8.63 -11.14 -4.72
N THR A 115 9.73 -10.95 -4.01
CA THR A 115 9.69 -10.93 -2.53
C THR A 115 9.10 -9.61 -2.03
N THR A 116 8.67 -9.56 -0.76
CA THR A 116 8.25 -8.31 -0.11
C THR A 116 9.35 -7.24 -0.21
N GLN A 117 10.62 -7.62 -0.04
CA GLN A 117 11.74 -6.68 -0.11
C GLN A 117 11.93 -6.12 -1.52
N THR A 118 11.78 -6.92 -2.58
CA THR A 118 11.90 -6.43 -3.96
C THR A 118 10.81 -5.40 -4.27
N ILE A 119 9.57 -5.65 -3.84
CA ILE A 119 8.46 -4.69 -3.99
C ILE A 119 8.74 -3.43 -3.16
N ALA A 120 9.25 -3.60 -1.94
CA ALA A 120 9.57 -2.48 -1.06
C ALA A 120 10.64 -1.55 -1.67
N VAL A 121 11.70 -2.12 -2.25
CA VAL A 121 12.75 -1.36 -2.96
C VAL A 121 12.18 -0.57 -4.14
N ALA A 122 11.19 -1.13 -4.86
CA ALA A 122 10.53 -0.41 -5.94
C ALA A 122 9.63 0.74 -5.45
N LEU A 123 9.19 0.71 -4.19
CA LEU A 123 8.39 1.76 -3.54
C LEU A 123 9.24 2.80 -2.82
N ASP A 124 10.47 2.46 -2.47
CA ASP A 124 11.40 3.39 -1.82
C ASP A 124 11.54 4.67 -2.67
N ALA A 125 11.69 5.79 -1.98
CA ALA A 125 11.76 7.10 -2.60
C ALA A 125 12.75 7.99 -1.85
N PRO A 126 13.19 9.11 -2.47
CA PRO A 126 13.92 10.14 -1.76
C PRO A 126 13.23 10.59 -0.46
N ALA A 127 11.90 10.59 -0.42
CA ALA A 127 11.12 10.88 0.78
C ALA A 127 11.23 9.87 1.94
N GLY A 128 11.94 8.77 1.72
CA GLY A 128 12.18 7.72 2.70
C GLY A 128 11.75 6.34 2.18
N PRO A 129 12.16 5.28 2.87
CA PRO A 129 11.75 3.92 2.55
C PRO A 129 10.28 3.67 2.89
N VAL A 130 9.65 2.70 2.22
CA VAL A 130 8.35 2.17 2.67
C VAL A 130 8.54 1.27 3.89
N ASP A 131 7.58 1.27 4.80
CA ASP A 131 7.54 0.29 5.89
C ASP A 131 7.28 -1.13 5.35
N ARG A 132 8.22 -2.04 5.59
CA ARG A 132 8.17 -3.44 5.13
C ARG A 132 7.07 -4.24 5.84
N THR A 133 6.82 -3.97 7.11
CA THR A 133 5.76 -4.63 7.89
C THR A 133 4.39 -4.16 7.38
N TRP A 134 4.25 -2.85 7.14
CA TRP A 134 3.04 -2.32 6.50
C TRP A 134 2.79 -2.96 5.14
N LEU A 135 3.83 -3.08 4.31
CA LEU A 135 3.74 -3.69 2.99
C LEU A 135 3.37 -5.18 3.09
N ALA A 136 3.99 -5.94 3.99
CA ALA A 136 3.68 -7.36 4.18
C ALA A 136 2.21 -7.57 4.57
N LEU A 137 1.69 -6.77 5.50
CA LEU A 137 0.27 -6.78 5.88
C LEU A 137 -0.63 -6.46 4.69
N ARG A 138 -0.27 -5.47 3.87
CA ARG A 138 -1.01 -5.12 2.65
C ARG A 138 -1.04 -6.29 1.65
N LEU A 139 0.11 -6.89 1.36
CA LEU A 139 0.22 -8.02 0.42
C LEU A 139 -0.53 -9.26 0.93
N ALA A 140 -0.53 -9.50 2.25
CA ALA A 140 -1.32 -10.55 2.86
C ALA A 140 -2.84 -10.33 2.67
N THR A 141 -3.34 -9.11 2.88
CA THR A 141 -4.76 -8.79 2.63
C THR A 141 -5.15 -8.92 1.16
N TRP A 142 -4.24 -8.63 0.24
CA TRP A 142 -4.46 -8.82 -1.20
C TRP A 142 -4.41 -10.28 -1.63
N THR A 143 -3.59 -11.09 -0.96
CA THR A 143 -3.56 -12.54 -1.17
C THR A 143 -4.86 -13.19 -0.68
N ALA A 144 -5.34 -12.78 0.49
CA ALA A 144 -6.65 -13.20 1.00
C ALA A 144 -7.84 -12.75 0.14
N ALA A 145 -7.65 -11.68 -0.65
CA ALA A 145 -8.61 -11.21 -1.64
C ALA A 145 -8.39 -11.81 -3.03
N GLU A 146 -7.53 -12.82 -3.16
CA GLU A 146 -7.20 -13.52 -4.41
C GLU A 146 -6.65 -12.60 -5.52
N LEU A 147 -6.11 -11.44 -5.15
CA LEU A 147 -5.43 -10.52 -6.07
C LEU A 147 -3.95 -10.90 -6.24
N LEU A 148 -3.38 -11.52 -5.21
CA LEU A 148 -2.04 -12.06 -5.22
C LEU A 148 -2.08 -13.54 -4.82
N ALA A 149 -1.04 -14.27 -5.20
CA ALA A 149 -0.75 -15.58 -4.63
C ALA A 149 0.66 -15.56 -4.04
N LEU A 150 0.84 -16.20 -2.89
CA LEU A 150 2.14 -16.43 -2.27
C LEU A 150 2.63 -17.82 -2.67
N THR A 151 3.79 -17.91 -3.32
CA THR A 151 4.42 -19.17 -3.68
C THR A 151 5.40 -19.63 -2.61
N ASP A 152 5.84 -20.88 -2.72
CA ASP A 152 6.96 -21.41 -1.96
C ASP A 152 8.18 -20.48 -2.10
N GLY A 153 8.85 -20.18 -0.98
CA GLY A 153 9.96 -19.21 -0.92
C GLY A 153 9.55 -17.75 -0.70
N HIS A 154 8.30 -17.50 -0.26
CA HIS A 154 7.80 -16.17 0.13
C HIS A 154 7.80 -15.15 -1.03
N ARG A 155 7.43 -15.61 -2.24
CA ARG A 155 7.34 -14.77 -3.44
C ARG A 155 5.89 -14.54 -3.84
N TRP A 156 5.56 -13.29 -4.11
CA TRP A 156 4.26 -12.81 -4.54
C TRP A 156 4.13 -12.90 -6.06
N THR A 157 3.02 -13.42 -6.53
CA THR A 157 2.64 -13.44 -7.95
C THR A 157 1.30 -12.76 -8.12
N LEU A 158 1.09 -12.11 -9.27
CA LEU A 158 -0.22 -11.55 -9.61
C LEU A 158 -1.13 -12.66 -10.13
N THR A 159 -2.32 -12.77 -9.55
CA THR A 159 -3.39 -13.60 -10.11
C THR A 159 -3.99 -12.91 -11.33
N ARG A 160 -4.88 -13.60 -12.06
CA ARG A 160 -5.67 -12.98 -13.13
C ARG A 160 -6.49 -11.77 -12.64
N ALA A 161 -7.07 -11.86 -11.44
CA ALA A 161 -7.81 -10.76 -10.84
C ALA A 161 -6.88 -9.60 -10.44
N GLY A 162 -5.70 -9.91 -9.91
CA GLY A 162 -4.66 -8.92 -9.62
C GLY A 162 -4.19 -8.17 -10.87
N LEU A 163 -3.94 -8.89 -11.97
CA LEU A 163 -3.57 -8.28 -13.25
C LEU A 163 -4.65 -7.34 -13.77
N ALA A 164 -5.91 -7.78 -13.74
CA ALA A 164 -7.04 -6.94 -14.15
C ALA A 164 -7.15 -5.68 -13.28
N ARG A 165 -6.97 -5.81 -11.95
CA ARG A 165 -6.99 -4.67 -11.04
C ARG A 165 -5.83 -3.70 -11.27
N ALA A 166 -4.62 -4.21 -11.46
CA ALA A 166 -3.45 -3.41 -11.77
C ALA A 166 -3.65 -2.62 -13.07
N GLU A 167 -4.23 -3.25 -14.09
CA GLU A 167 -4.53 -2.61 -15.38
C GLU A 167 -5.64 -1.56 -15.26
N GLN A 168 -6.69 -1.84 -14.48
CA GLN A 168 -7.74 -0.88 -14.19
C GLN A 168 -7.18 0.37 -13.50
N VAL A 169 -6.33 0.19 -12.49
CA VAL A 169 -5.68 1.30 -11.78
C VAL A 169 -4.75 2.06 -12.72
N ARG A 170 -3.94 1.36 -13.52
CA ARG A 170 -3.03 1.97 -14.50
C ARG A 170 -3.79 2.86 -15.49
N THR A 171 -4.93 2.40 -16.02
CA THR A 171 -5.70 3.12 -17.04
C THR A 171 -6.65 4.18 -16.47
N ALA A 172 -7.10 4.04 -15.22
CA ALA A 172 -7.93 5.05 -14.54
C ALA A 172 -7.29 6.44 -14.59
N ARG A 173 -8.11 7.51 -14.64
CA ARG A 173 -7.66 8.91 -14.69
C ARG A 173 -6.70 9.22 -13.54
N LEU A 174 -5.62 9.95 -13.83
CA LEU A 174 -4.70 10.46 -12.81
C LEU A 174 -5.39 11.59 -12.04
N THR A 175 -5.41 11.47 -10.72
CA THR A 175 -5.93 12.51 -9.82
C THR A 175 -4.81 13.44 -9.35
N ASP A 176 -5.18 14.65 -8.94
CA ASP A 176 -4.20 15.61 -8.41
C ASP A 176 -3.54 15.09 -7.14
N GLY A 177 -4.29 14.41 -6.26
CA GLY A 177 -3.76 13.81 -5.04
C GLY A 177 -2.65 12.80 -5.32
N GLU A 178 -2.88 11.87 -6.26
CA GLU A 178 -1.86 10.89 -6.68
C GLU A 178 -0.63 11.57 -7.27
N ALA A 179 -0.83 12.56 -8.15
CA ALA A 179 0.27 13.27 -8.81
C ALA A 179 1.11 14.06 -7.79
N TRP A 180 0.48 14.81 -6.89
CA TRP A 180 1.19 15.57 -5.85
C TRP A 180 1.87 14.66 -4.83
N ALA A 181 1.27 13.53 -4.45
CA ALA A 181 1.90 12.54 -3.58
C ALA A 181 3.16 11.95 -4.23
N ALA A 182 3.11 11.61 -5.52
CA ALA A 182 4.26 11.09 -6.24
C ALA A 182 5.36 12.15 -6.44
N ILE A 183 5.01 13.42 -6.72
CA ILE A 183 5.98 14.52 -6.74
C ILE A 183 6.61 14.71 -5.35
N ALA A 184 5.82 14.67 -4.28
CA ALA A 184 6.33 14.80 -2.92
C ALA A 184 7.29 13.66 -2.54
N ALA A 185 7.04 12.45 -3.03
CA ALA A 185 7.90 11.30 -2.83
C ALA A 185 9.32 11.50 -3.41
N GLU A 186 9.42 12.23 -4.53
CA GLU A 186 10.69 12.55 -5.18
C GLU A 186 11.47 13.71 -4.53
N GLN A 187 10.90 14.36 -3.50
CA GLN A 187 11.50 15.50 -2.78
C GLN A 187 12.14 16.57 -3.70
N PRO A 188 11.34 17.25 -4.55
CA PRO A 188 11.86 18.32 -5.40
C PRO A 188 12.47 19.45 -4.55
N HIS A 189 13.65 19.92 -4.95
CA HIS A 189 14.37 21.02 -4.30
C HIS A 189 14.33 22.28 -5.18
N PRO A 190 14.42 23.51 -4.64
CA PRO A 190 14.65 24.71 -5.45
C PRO A 190 15.70 24.54 -6.55
N ASP A 191 16.80 23.84 -6.25
CA ASP A 191 17.93 23.62 -7.18
C ASP A 191 17.83 22.30 -7.96
N ARG A 192 16.79 21.50 -7.71
CA ARG A 192 16.56 20.22 -8.39
C ARG A 192 15.13 20.17 -8.92
N PRO A 193 14.93 20.45 -10.22
CA PRO A 193 13.60 20.44 -10.82
C PRO A 193 12.93 19.07 -10.65
N ILE A 194 11.61 19.05 -10.80
CA ILE A 194 10.84 17.81 -10.81
C ILE A 194 11.38 16.92 -11.93
N ASN A 195 11.69 15.67 -11.61
CA ASN A 195 12.07 14.65 -12.58
C ASN A 195 10.79 13.94 -13.10
N PRO A 196 10.29 14.26 -14.31
CA PRO A 196 9.00 13.77 -14.77
C PRO A 196 9.02 12.25 -15.03
N ASP A 197 10.16 11.71 -15.48
CA ASP A 197 10.35 10.28 -15.68
C ASP A 197 10.28 9.49 -14.37
N ALA A 198 10.86 10.02 -13.29
CA ALA A 198 10.80 9.38 -11.98
C ALA A 198 9.35 9.36 -11.46
N VAL A 199 8.64 10.48 -11.58
CA VAL A 199 7.23 10.59 -11.15
C VAL A 199 6.31 9.69 -11.99
N ALA A 200 6.43 9.72 -13.31
CA ALA A 200 5.63 8.88 -14.21
C ALA A 200 5.85 7.39 -13.95
N ARG A 201 7.11 6.98 -13.73
CA ARG A 201 7.48 5.60 -13.36
C ARG A 201 6.86 5.19 -12.03
N ARG A 202 6.93 6.05 -11.02
CA ARG A 202 6.33 5.80 -9.70
C ARG A 202 4.80 5.63 -9.78
N LEU A 203 4.15 6.41 -10.64
CA LEU A 203 2.71 6.31 -10.91
C LEU A 203 2.34 5.15 -11.86
N GLY A 204 3.32 4.47 -12.45
CA GLY A 204 3.10 3.40 -13.43
C GLY A 204 2.41 3.89 -14.72
N ILE A 205 2.56 5.17 -15.07
CA ILE A 205 2.00 5.77 -16.28
C ILE A 205 3.10 6.15 -17.26
N THR A 206 2.72 6.43 -18.50
CA THR A 206 3.65 6.89 -19.53
C THR A 206 4.01 8.36 -19.29
N LEU A 207 5.22 8.76 -19.69
CA LEU A 207 5.65 10.15 -19.61
C LEU A 207 4.69 11.12 -20.34
N PRO A 208 4.22 10.85 -21.57
CA PRO A 208 3.25 11.72 -22.25
C PRO A 208 1.96 11.95 -21.43
N ARG A 209 1.49 10.92 -20.73
CA ARG A 209 0.30 11.03 -19.88
C ARG A 209 0.55 11.89 -18.64
N PHE A 210 1.75 11.79 -18.07
CA PHE A 210 2.13 12.69 -16.99
C PHE A 210 2.30 14.12 -17.52
N ASP A 211 2.88 14.30 -18.71
CA ASP A 211 3.03 15.61 -19.35
C ASP A 211 1.68 16.31 -19.55
N GLU A 212 0.65 15.61 -20.01
CA GLU A 212 -0.72 16.15 -20.12
C GLU A 212 -1.24 16.72 -18.80
N TRP A 213 -0.98 16.03 -17.68
CA TRP A 213 -1.35 16.52 -16.35
C TRP A 213 -0.47 17.72 -15.95
N THR A 214 0.84 17.67 -16.19
CA THR A 214 1.74 18.78 -15.85
C THR A 214 1.39 20.06 -16.62
N ASP A 215 0.94 19.96 -17.88
CA ASP A 215 0.49 21.11 -18.65
C ASP A 215 -0.77 21.76 -18.07
N GLN A 216 -1.67 20.95 -17.49
CA GLN A 216 -2.82 21.47 -16.74
C GLN A 216 -2.35 22.19 -15.47
N ALA A 217 -1.42 21.59 -14.72
CA ALA A 217 -0.85 22.19 -13.51
C ALA A 217 -0.06 23.48 -13.79
N VAL A 218 0.60 23.58 -14.96
CA VAL A 218 1.26 24.81 -15.44
C VAL A 218 0.24 25.89 -15.76
N ARG A 219 -0.82 25.55 -16.51
CA ARG A 219 -1.92 26.50 -16.80
C ARG A 219 -2.62 26.99 -15.53
N ALA A 220 -2.73 26.14 -14.51
CA ALA A 220 -3.25 26.49 -13.19
C ALA A 220 -2.26 27.29 -12.31
N GLY A 221 -1.03 27.52 -12.78
CA GLY A 221 0.00 28.26 -12.06
C GLY A 221 0.65 27.51 -10.89
N ALA A 222 0.38 26.21 -10.72
CA ALA A 222 1.00 25.38 -9.69
C ALA A 222 2.42 24.93 -10.08
N LEU A 223 2.67 24.76 -11.38
CA LEU A 223 3.98 24.47 -11.94
C LEU A 223 4.42 25.55 -12.92
N SER A 224 5.72 25.60 -13.20
CA SER A 224 6.29 26.41 -14.26
C SER A 224 7.26 25.59 -15.09
N ARG A 225 7.35 25.86 -16.39
CA ARG A 225 8.36 25.28 -17.28
C ARG A 225 9.46 26.32 -17.52
N ALA A 226 10.68 26.02 -17.11
CA ALA A 226 11.84 26.85 -17.40
C ALA A 226 12.28 26.71 -18.87
N LYS A 227 13.16 27.63 -19.32
CA LYS A 227 13.83 27.46 -20.62
C LYS A 227 14.62 26.14 -20.60
N GLY A 228 14.33 25.25 -21.56
CA GLY A 228 14.87 23.88 -21.58
C GLY A 228 13.88 22.80 -21.08
N GLY A 229 12.65 23.18 -20.71
CA GLY A 229 11.57 22.22 -20.41
C GLY A 229 11.53 21.70 -18.97
N ALA A 230 12.49 22.08 -18.14
CA ALA A 230 12.53 21.67 -16.73
C ALA A 230 11.29 22.19 -15.97
N LEU A 231 10.66 21.28 -15.21
CA LEU A 231 9.48 21.58 -14.39
C LEU A 231 9.89 22.02 -12.99
N ALA A 232 9.42 23.19 -12.57
CA ALA A 232 9.69 23.76 -11.25
C ALA A 232 8.39 24.11 -10.50
N LEU A 233 8.40 23.91 -9.19
CA LEU A 233 7.30 24.29 -8.31
C LEU A 233 7.22 25.81 -8.16
N THR A 234 6.03 26.37 -8.40
CA THR A 234 5.73 27.76 -7.99
C THR A 234 5.44 27.82 -6.50
N ILE A 235 5.21 29.02 -5.96
CA ILE A 235 4.76 29.19 -4.56
C ILE A 235 3.45 28.41 -4.33
N ALA A 236 2.49 28.52 -5.26
CA ALA A 236 1.22 27.79 -5.18
C ALA A 236 1.45 26.26 -5.19
N GLY A 237 2.32 25.76 -6.07
CA GLY A 237 2.68 24.34 -6.11
C GLY A 237 3.32 23.84 -4.82
N ARG A 238 4.17 24.64 -4.16
CA ARG A 238 4.76 24.28 -2.87
C ARG A 238 3.71 24.15 -1.77
N LEU A 239 2.71 25.03 -1.75
CA LEU A 239 1.61 24.93 -0.78
C LEU A 239 0.78 23.66 -1.00
N LEU A 240 0.50 23.30 -2.26
CA LEU A 240 -0.17 22.03 -2.59
C LEU A 240 0.66 20.82 -2.16
N LEU A 241 1.98 20.87 -2.37
CA LEU A 241 2.90 19.81 -1.97
C LEU A 241 2.92 19.60 -0.45
N LEU A 242 2.89 20.69 0.33
CA LEU A 242 2.78 20.62 1.80
C LEU A 242 1.45 20.01 2.23
N GLY A 243 0.35 20.34 1.54
CA GLY A 243 -0.96 19.73 1.76
C GLY A 243 -0.98 18.23 1.45
N ALA A 244 -0.37 17.81 0.34
CA ALA A 244 -0.23 16.40 -0.03
C ALA A 244 0.70 15.63 0.91
N ALA A 245 1.70 16.29 1.50
CA ALA A 245 2.49 15.72 2.58
C ALA A 245 1.68 15.58 3.88
N ALA A 246 0.65 16.41 4.11
CA ALA A 246 -0.12 16.40 5.34
C ALA A 246 -1.38 15.51 5.30
N ALA A 247 -1.94 15.23 4.13
CA ALA A 247 -3.23 14.56 4.00
C ALA A 247 -3.11 13.02 3.90
N PRO A 248 -3.79 12.24 4.76
CA PRO A 248 -4.06 10.85 4.46
C PRO A 248 -5.12 10.74 3.36
N GLU A 249 -4.94 9.82 2.40
CA GLU A 249 -6.01 9.47 1.45
C GLU A 249 -7.29 9.15 2.24
N THR A 250 -8.28 10.04 2.17
CA THR A 250 -9.62 9.76 2.68
C THR A 250 -10.16 8.59 1.87
N SER A 251 -10.35 7.46 2.55
CA SER A 251 -10.96 6.24 2.05
C SER A 251 -12.16 6.57 1.16
N ASP A 252 -12.07 6.27 -0.13
CA ASP A 252 -13.25 6.28 -0.99
C ASP A 252 -14.18 5.13 -0.52
N PRO A 253 -15.41 5.41 -0.05
CA PRO A 253 -16.30 4.38 0.47
C PRO A 253 -16.96 3.53 -0.63
N ARG A 254 -16.55 3.65 -1.90
CA ARG A 254 -17.06 2.83 -3.00
C ARG A 254 -15.91 2.39 -3.92
N SER A 255 -15.66 1.07 -4.01
CA SER A 255 -14.95 0.32 -5.09
C SER A 255 -13.68 -0.47 -4.71
#